data_AF-A0A3C0YMP8-F1
#
_entry.id   AF-A0A3C0YMP8-F1
#
_cell.length_a   1.000
_cell.length_b   1.000
_cell.length_c   1.000
_cell.angle_alpha   90.00
_cell.angle_beta   90.00
_cell.angle_gamma   90.00
#
_symmetry.space_group_name_H-M   'P 1'
#
loop_
_entity.id
_entity.type
_entity.pdbx_description
1 polymer ?
#
loop_
_entity_poly.entity_id
_entity_poly.type
_entity_poly.pdbx_seq_one_letter_code
_entity_poly.pdbx_strand_id
1 'polypeptide(L)'
;REYLDYLKKEINLHLDYLGQKQVVSQLHLGGGSPTFFSDDEIQELFNKLKEVFVLSPQGEYSIEVDPRTVDQKRLKKLRKIGFNRLSFGVQDFNPDVQKAVHR
;
A
#
# COMPACT_ATOMS: atom_id res chain seq x y z
N ARG A 1 -2.44 12.35 8.94
CA ARG A 1 -3.65 12.68 8.13
C ARG A 1 -3.35 13.62 6.98
N GLU A 2 -2.67 14.75 7.20
CA GLU A 2 -2.35 15.74 6.14
C GLU A 2 -1.76 15.11 4.87
N TYR A 3 -0.79 14.18 5.01
CA TYR A 3 -0.20 13.49 3.86
C TYR A 3 -1.23 12.72 3.02
N LEU A 4 -2.13 11.96 3.66
CA LEU A 4 -3.19 11.23 2.96
C LEU A 4 -4.15 12.20 2.25
N ASP A 5 -4.46 13.33 2.86
CA ASP A 5 -5.34 14.34 2.26
C ASP A 5 -4.72 14.97 1.00
N TYR A 6 -3.42 15.29 1.04
CA TYR A 6 -2.71 15.76 -0.16
C TYR A 6 -2.55 14.68 -1.21
N LEU A 7 -2.27 13.43 -0.82
CA LEU A 7 -2.18 12.31 -1.75
C LEU A 7 -3.51 12.09 -2.50
N LYS A 8 -4.65 12.20 -1.82
CA LYS A 8 -5.96 12.13 -2.48
C LYS A 8 -6.20 13.29 -3.46
N LYS A 9 -5.70 14.50 -3.15
CA LYS A 9 -5.76 15.65 -4.08
C LYS A 9 -4.91 15.39 -5.32
N GLU A 10 -3.69 14.90 -5.14
CA GLU A 10 -2.80 14.54 -6.24
C GLU A 10 -3.39 13.45 -7.15
N ILE A 11 -4.00 12.41 -6.55
CA ILE A 11 -4.70 11.36 -7.31
C ILE A 11 -5.80 11.95 -8.20
N ASN A 12 -6.55 12.96 -7.75
CA ASN A 12 -7.55 13.63 -8.59
C ASN A 12 -6.91 14.39 -9.77
N LEU A 13 -5.77 15.05 -9.55
CA LEU A 13 -5.07 15.77 -10.62
C LEU A 13 -4.68 14.84 -11.78
N HIS A 14 -4.39 13.56 -11.49
CA HIS A 14 -4.17 12.58 -12.55
C HIS A 14 -5.42 12.32 -13.39
N LEU A 15 -6.61 12.25 -12.79
CA LEU A 15 -7.85 12.09 -13.56
C LEU A 15 -8.10 13.30 -14.45
N ASP A 16 -7.95 14.50 -13.88
CA ASP A 16 -8.15 15.76 -14.60
C ASP A 16 -7.19 15.88 -15.79
N TYR A 17 -5.93 15.48 -15.59
CA TYR A 17 -4.90 15.52 -16.63
C TYR A 17 -5.12 14.46 -17.72
N LEU A 18 -5.50 13.24 -17.35
CA LEU A 18 -5.68 12.12 -18.29
C LEU A 18 -7.04 12.17 -19.01
N GLY A 19 -8.01 12.95 -18.52
CA GLY A 19 -9.35 13.14 -19.08
C GLY A 19 -10.29 11.93 -18.97
N GLN A 20 -9.76 10.75 -18.62
CA GLN A 20 -10.51 9.52 -18.42
C GLN A 20 -9.73 8.56 -17.51
N LYS A 21 -10.45 7.59 -16.92
CA LYS A 21 -9.83 6.55 -16.10
C LYS A 21 -8.94 5.64 -16.94
N GLN A 22 -7.70 5.46 -16.53
CA GLN A 22 -6.77 4.53 -17.16
C GLN A 22 -6.86 3.15 -16.50
N VAL A 23 -6.56 2.11 -17.28
CA VAL A 23 -6.45 0.74 -16.76
C VAL A 23 -5.09 0.55 -16.10
N VAL A 24 -5.09 0.05 -14.87
CA VAL A 24 -3.89 -0.24 -14.09
C VAL A 24 -3.77 -1.75 -13.94
N SER A 25 -2.69 -2.31 -14.48
CA SER A 25 -2.31 -3.72 -14.30
C SER A 25 -1.45 -3.94 -13.07
N GLN A 26 -0.81 -2.90 -12.53
CA GLN A 26 0.04 -3.01 -11.35
C GLN A 26 -0.05 -1.79 -10.44
N LEU A 27 -0.28 -2.02 -9.15
CA LEU A 27 -0.20 -1.03 -8.08
C LEU A 27 0.82 -1.50 -7.04
N HIS A 28 1.69 -0.60 -6.61
CA HIS A 28 2.62 -0.87 -5.52
C HIS A 28 2.58 0.28 -4.51
N LEU A 29 2.22 -0.03 -3.27
CA LEU A 29 2.44 0.88 -2.14
C LEU A 29 3.75 0.47 -1.46
N GLY A 30 4.80 1.27 -1.67
CA GLY A 30 6.12 1.09 -1.06
C GLY A 30 6.54 2.27 -0.19
N GLY A 31 7.76 2.20 0.36
CA GLY A 31 8.39 3.28 1.11
C GLY A 31 8.75 2.90 2.55
N GLY A 32 8.79 3.89 3.44
CA GLY A 32 8.93 3.64 4.89
C GLY A 32 7.64 3.02 5.42
N SER A 33 7.57 1.68 5.42
CA SER A 33 6.44 0.86 5.89
C SER A 33 5.07 1.51 5.63
N PRO A 34 4.46 1.34 4.45
CA PRO A 34 3.08 1.78 4.14
C PRO A 34 2.06 1.45 5.23
N THR A 35 2.35 0.42 6.03
CA THR A 35 1.66 0.05 7.27
C THR A 35 1.72 1.10 8.39
N PHE A 36 2.36 2.26 8.19
CA PHE A 36 2.23 3.46 9.01
C PHE A 36 0.79 3.96 9.03
N PHE A 37 0.10 3.89 7.90
CA PHE A 37 -1.34 4.15 7.85
C PHE A 37 -2.09 3.14 8.69
N SER A 38 -3.15 3.58 9.35
CA SER A 38 -4.15 2.67 9.91
C SER A 38 -4.82 1.87 8.79
N ASP A 39 -5.42 0.74 9.13
CA ASP A 39 -6.08 -0.09 8.12
C ASP A 39 -7.26 0.63 7.44
N ASP A 40 -7.90 1.59 8.11
CA ASP A 40 -8.98 2.40 7.54
C ASP A 40 -8.44 3.44 6.55
N GLU A 41 -7.30 4.06 6.86
CA GLU A 41 -6.60 4.97 5.94
C GLU A 41 -6.09 4.24 4.68
N ILE A 42 -5.62 2.99 4.82
CA ILE A 42 -5.24 2.16 3.66
C ILE A 42 -6.47 1.85 2.80
N GLN A 43 -7.59 1.50 3.43
CA GLN A 43 -8.85 1.24 2.72
C GLN A 43 -9.35 2.50 2.00
N GLU A 44 -9.25 3.67 2.65
CA GLU A 44 -9.60 4.97 2.09
C GLU A 44 -8.74 5.29 0.85
N LEU A 45 -7.42 5.15 0.95
CA LEU A 45 -6.50 5.35 -0.16
C LEU A 45 -6.80 4.40 -1.33
N PHE A 46 -7.00 3.12 -1.04
CA PHE A 46 -7.27 2.11 -2.06
C PHE A 46 -8.60 2.36 -2.80
N ASN A 47 -9.63 2.79 -2.06
CA ASN A 47 -10.89 3.20 -2.64
C ASN A 47 -10.71 4.44 -3.52
N LYS A 48 -9.91 5.42 -3.07
CA LYS A 48 -9.63 6.60 -3.87
C LYS A 48 -8.95 6.26 -5.20
N LEU A 49 -8.00 5.34 -5.17
CA LEU A 49 -7.35 4.84 -6.39
C LEU A 49 -8.35 4.17 -7.34
N LYS A 50 -9.29 3.37 -6.83
CA LYS A 50 -10.38 2.75 -7.64
C LYS A 50 -11.37 3.77 -8.20
N GLU A 51 -11.54 4.92 -7.55
CA GLU A 51 -12.36 6.00 -8.10
C GLU A 51 -11.71 6.61 -9.35
N VAL A 52 -10.38 6.74 -9.38
CA VAL A 52 -9.65 7.39 -10.48
C VAL A 52 -9.15 6.41 -11.55
N PHE A 53 -8.82 5.18 -11.18
CA PHE A 53 -8.26 4.16 -12.06
C PHE A 53 -9.16 2.92 -12.16
N VAL A 54 -9.09 2.24 -13.31
CA VAL A 54 -9.71 0.92 -13.50
C VAL A 54 -8.67 -0.14 -13.16
N LEU A 55 -8.84 -0.79 -12.00
CA LEU A 55 -7.96 -1.90 -11.59
C LEU A 55 -8.32 -3.16 -12.38
N SER A 56 -7.36 -3.68 -13.16
CA SER A 56 -7.52 -4.92 -13.93
C SER A 56 -7.89 -6.12 -13.04
N PRO A 57 -8.82 -7.01 -13.43
CA PRO A 57 -9.14 -8.20 -12.65
C PRO A 57 -7.93 -9.13 -12.40
N GLN A 58 -6.96 -9.14 -13.32
CA GLN A 58 -5.71 -9.92 -13.24
C GLN A 58 -4.51 -9.06 -12.82
N GLY A 59 -4.75 -7.84 -12.32
CA GLY A 59 -3.67 -6.95 -11.92
C GLY A 59 -2.96 -7.39 -10.63
N GLU A 60 -1.71 -6.96 -10.49
CA GLU A 60 -0.92 -7.16 -9.28
C GLU A 60 -1.02 -5.93 -8.36
N TYR A 61 -1.50 -6.12 -7.14
CA TYR A 61 -1.69 -5.06 -6.16
C TYR A 61 -0.90 -5.41 -4.91
N SER A 62 0.23 -4.70 -4.75
CA SER A 62 1.23 -5.00 -3.75
C SER A 62 1.38 -3.90 -2.70
N ILE A 63 1.72 -4.32 -1.49
CA ILE A 63 2.05 -3.43 -0.38
C ILE A 63 3.24 -3.97 0.40
N GLU A 64 4.16 -3.08 0.77
CA GLU A 64 5.27 -3.40 1.66
C GLU A 64 4.80 -3.44 3.12
N VAL A 65 5.27 -4.45 3.86
CA VAL A 65 4.87 -4.72 5.23
C VAL A 65 6.09 -4.94 6.12
N ASP A 66 6.13 -4.26 7.27
CA ASP A 66 7.10 -4.54 8.32
C ASP A 66 6.64 -5.75 9.15
N PRO A 67 7.43 -6.85 9.18
CA PRO A 67 7.07 -8.06 9.92
C PRO A 67 6.88 -7.82 11.43
N ARG A 68 7.42 -6.74 12.01
CA ARG A 68 7.29 -6.41 13.44
C ARG A 68 5.94 -5.81 13.80
N THR A 69 5.23 -5.24 12.82
CA THR A 69 3.97 -4.48 13.05
C THR A 69 2.74 -5.14 12.43
N VAL A 70 2.90 -6.32 11.85
CA VAL A 70 1.83 -7.03 11.14
C VAL A 70 1.41 -8.28 11.92
N ASP A 71 0.09 -8.50 11.96
CA ASP A 71 -0.50 -9.71 12.49
C ASP A 71 -1.44 -10.36 11.46
N GLN A 72 -1.99 -11.53 11.79
CA GLN A 72 -2.93 -12.22 10.92
C GLN A 72 -4.20 -11.41 10.63
N LYS A 73 -4.65 -10.57 11.57
CA LYS A 73 -5.87 -9.77 11.42
C LYS A 73 -5.65 -8.69 10.35
N ARG A 74 -4.50 -8.01 10.41
CA ARG A 74 -4.07 -7.01 9.45
C ARG A 74 -3.90 -7.61 8.05
N LEU A 75 -3.24 -8.77 7.95
CA LEU A 75 -3.12 -9.49 6.67
C LEU A 75 -4.48 -9.83 6.05
N LYS A 76 -5.43 -10.32 6.84
CA LYS A 76 -6.80 -10.58 6.38
C LYS A 76 -7.49 -9.30 5.91
N LYS A 77 -7.27 -8.16 6.58
CA LYS A 77 -7.84 -6.87 6.16
C LYS A 77 -7.21 -6.36 4.86
N LEU A 78 -5.89 -6.38 4.72
CA LEU A 78 -5.19 -6.05 3.46
C LEU A 78 -5.69 -6.89 2.29
N ARG A 79 -5.88 -8.20 2.50
CA ARG A 79 -6.45 -9.09 1.48
C ARG A 79 -7.88 -8.70 1.09
N LYS A 80 -8.72 -8.33 2.07
CA LYS A 80 -10.10 -7.85 1.82
C LYS A 80 -10.14 -6.52 1.06
N ILE A 81 -9.21 -5.61 1.34
CA ILE A 81 -9.09 -4.32 0.64
C ILE A 81 -8.86 -4.55 -0.86
N GLY A 82 -8.04 -5.54 -1.20
CA GLY A 82 -7.79 -5.96 -2.59
C GLY A 82 -6.33 -6.28 -2.89
N PHE A 83 -5.42 -6.11 -1.93
CA PHE A 83 -4.03 -6.51 -2.13
C PHE A 83 -3.91 -8.02 -2.35
N ASN A 84 -3.05 -8.41 -3.28
CA ASN A 84 -2.84 -9.79 -3.67
C ASN A 84 -1.36 -10.19 -3.69
N ARG A 85 -0.44 -9.26 -3.41
CA ARG A 85 0.98 -9.50 -3.21
C ARG A 85 1.50 -8.68 -2.02
N LEU A 86 2.48 -9.23 -1.31
CA LEU A 86 3.14 -8.55 -0.19
C LEU A 86 4.66 -8.58 -0.39
N SER A 87 5.33 -7.56 0.10
CA SER A 87 6.79 -7.53 0.22
C SER A 87 7.17 -7.41 1.69
N PHE A 88 7.98 -8.34 2.20
CA PHE A 88 8.44 -8.36 3.59
C PHE A 88 9.90 -7.94 3.66
N GLY A 89 10.18 -6.88 4.42
CA GLY A 89 11.55 -6.51 4.76
C GLY A 89 12.08 -7.34 5.93
N VAL A 90 12.59 -8.55 5.69
CA VAL A 90 13.20 -9.39 6.74
C VAL A 90 14.61 -8.91 7.11
N GLN A 91 15.39 -8.46 6.11
CA GLN A 91 16.81 -8.08 6.20
C GLN A 91 17.74 -9.25 6.55
N ASP A 92 17.71 -9.73 7.79
CA ASP A 92 18.54 -10.83 8.29
C ASP A 92 17.81 -11.55 9.44
N PHE A 93 18.10 -12.83 9.65
CA PHE A 93 17.57 -13.63 10.76
C PHE A 93 18.50 -13.63 11.98
N ASN A 94 19.75 -13.18 11.84
CA ASN A 94 20.72 -13.13 12.92
C ASN A 94 20.42 -11.96 13.88
N PRO A 95 20.13 -12.24 15.17
CA PRO A 95 19.83 -11.20 16.16
C PRO A 95 20.96 -10.18 16.36
N ASP A 96 22.23 -10.58 16.23
CA ASP A 96 23.37 -9.68 16.40
C ASP A 96 23.44 -8.68 15.24
N VAL A 97 23.14 -9.13 14.03
CA VAL A 97 23.06 -8.27 12.84
C VAL A 97 21.90 -7.30 12.97
N GLN A 98 20.71 -7.78 13.37
CA GLN A 98 19.54 -6.91 13.59
C GLN A 98 19.83 -5.82 14.63
N LYS A 99 20.46 -6.18 15.75
CA LYS A 99 20.84 -5.23 16.80
C LYS A 99 21.86 -4.20 16.31
N ALA A 100 22.86 -4.62 15.53
CA ALA A 100 23.89 -3.72 15.00
C ALA A 100 23.33 -2.65 14.05
N VAL A 101 22.23 -2.94 13.35
CA VAL A 101 21.56 -2.01 12.42
C VAL A 101 20.29 -1.38 13.00
N HIS A 102 20.08 -1.48 14.31
CA HIS A 102 18.91 -0.95 15.02
C HIS A 102 17.55 -1.39 14.45
N ARG A 103 17.42 -2.68 14.14
CA ARG A 103 16.20 -3.29 13.65
C ARG A 103 15.58 -4.26 14.65
#